data_AF-A0A3N9YAT7-F1
#
_entry.id   AF-A0A3N9YAT7-F1
#
_cell.length_a   1.000
_cell.length_b   1.000
_cell.length_c   1.000
_cell.angle_alpha   90.00
_cell.angle_beta   90.00
_cell.angle_gamma   90.00
#
_symmetry.space_group_name_H-M   'P 1'
#
loop_
_entity.id
_entity.type
_entity.pdbx_description
1 polymer ?
#
loop_
_entity_poly.entity_id
_entity_poly.type
_entity_poly.pdbx_seq_one_letter_code
_entity_poly.pdbx_strand_id
1 'polypeptide(L)' 'MTTPETDGGQAQLWRITIPVIASASEVDALTDRLVETLCPDSVHEGHCPTPWALHVTDGNSLSKAEQRRLREEIADTNG' A
#
# COMPACT_ATOMS: atom_id res chain seq x y z
N MET A 1 17.38 -10.78 -27.30
CA MET A 1 17.00 -10.01 -26.08
C MET A 1 15.78 -9.21 -26.46
N THR A 2 14.61 -9.65 -26.02
CA THR A 2 13.35 -8.96 -26.28
C THR A 2 13.15 -7.95 -25.16
N THR A 3 13.26 -6.66 -25.47
CA THR A 3 12.88 -5.58 -24.57
C THR A 3 11.37 -5.70 -24.32
N PRO A 4 10.87 -5.75 -23.07
CA PRO A 4 9.43 -5.73 -22.86
C PRO A 4 8.90 -4.39 -23.38
N GLU A 5 7.93 -4.48 -24.29
CA GLU A 5 7.19 -3.32 -24.80
C GLU A 5 6.44 -2.70 -23.61
N THR A 6 6.84 -1.49 -23.22
CA THR A 6 6.07 -0.68 -22.28
C THR A 6 4.75 -0.36 -22.96
N ASP A 7 3.66 -0.99 -22.51
CA ASP A 7 2.31 -0.63 -22.93
C ASP A 7 2.14 0.88 -22.68
N GLY A 8 2.03 1.66 -23.76
CA GLY A 8 2.16 3.12 -23.79
C GLY A 8 0.97 3.87 -23.18
N GLY A 9 0.28 3.28 -22.21
CA GLY A 9 -0.77 3.95 -21.45
C GLY A 9 -0.19 5.08 -20.60
N GLN A 10 -0.81 6.26 -20.63
CA GLN A 10 -0.45 7.33 -19.71
C GLN A 10 -0.59 6.84 -18.26
N ALA A 11 0.41 7.09 -17.44
CA ALA A 11 0.35 6.78 -16.01
C ALA A 11 -0.87 7.47 -15.37
N GLN A 12 -1.71 6.70 -14.70
CA GLN A 12 -2.88 7.20 -13.97
C GLN A 12 -2.62 7.11 -12.46
N LEU A 13 -3.15 8.07 -11.69
CA LEU A 13 -3.12 8.01 -10.23
C LEU A 13 -4.13 6.97 -9.73
N TRP A 14 -3.65 6.01 -8.95
CA TRP A 14 -4.47 5.01 -8.27
C TRP A 14 -4.29 5.12 -6.76
N ARG A 15 -5.37 4.90 -5.99
CA ARG A 15 -5.30 4.76 -4.53
C ARG A 15 -5.60 3.32 -4.15
N ILE A 16 -4.62 2.68 -3.52
CA ILE A 16 -4.75 1.35 -2.93
C ILE A 16 -4.98 1.52 -1.44
N THR A 17 -6.00 0.87 -0.87
CA THR A 17 -6.29 0.90 0.57
C THR A 17 -6.31 -0.53 1.09
N ILE A 18 -5.60 -0.79 2.18
CA ILE A 18 -5.47 -2.12 2.77
C ILE A 18 -5.80 -2.01 4.27
N PRO A 19 -7.06 -2.22 4.68
CA PRO A 19 -7.41 -2.26 6.10
C PRO A 19 -6.89 -3.55 6.74
N VAL A 20 -6.29 -3.43 7.93
CA VAL A 20 -5.71 -4.56 8.68
C VAL A 20 -6.12 -4.52 10.15
N ILE A 21 -6.26 -5.69 10.77
CA ILE A 21 -6.34 -5.84 12.22
C ILE A 21 -5.02 -6.43 12.68
N ALA A 22 -4.20 -5.59 13.33
CA ALA A 22 -2.86 -5.94 13.76
C ALA A 22 -2.46 -5.06 14.96
N SER A 23 -1.48 -5.53 15.74
CA SER A 23 -0.77 -4.69 16.72
C SER A 23 0.09 -3.64 16.03
N ALA A 24 0.51 -2.61 16.77
CA ALA A 24 1.39 -1.56 16.24
C ALA A 24 2.70 -2.14 15.66
N SER A 25 3.35 -3.06 16.37
CA SER A 25 4.59 -3.72 15.90
C SER A 25 4.38 -4.56 14.64
N GLU A 26 3.20 -5.17 14.48
CA GLU A 26 2.88 -5.93 13.26
C GLU A 26 2.61 -5.00 12.07
N VAL A 27 2.02 -3.82 12.31
CA VAL A 27 1.86 -2.78 11.28
C VAL A 27 3.22 -2.26 10.84
N ASP A 28 4.13 -1.95 11.77
CA ASP A 28 5.49 -1.48 11.44
C ASP A 28 6.21 -2.51 10.55
N ALA A 29 6.24 -3.78 10.97
CA ALA A 29 6.87 -4.85 10.20
C ALA A 29 6.16 -5.13 8.86
N LEU A 30 4.85 -4.87 8.74
CA LEU A 30 4.13 -4.95 7.46
C LEU A 30 4.53 -3.80 6.54
N THR A 31 4.64 -2.58 7.08
CA THR A 31 4.99 -1.40 6.29
C THR A 31 6.41 -1.48 5.74
N ASP A 32 7.38 -1.97 6.52
CA ASP A 32 8.75 -2.19 6.03
C ASP A 32 8.78 -3.13 4.82
N ARG A 33 8.05 -4.25 4.90
CA ARG A 33 7.93 -5.21 3.78
C ARG A 33 7.26 -4.60 2.55
N LEU A 34 6.26 -3.73 2.74
CA LEU A 34 5.61 -3.03 1.62
C LEU A 34 6.58 -2.05 0.96
N VAL A 35 7.38 -1.31 1.74
CA VAL A 35 8.40 -0.39 1.22
C VAL A 35 9.43 -1.14 0.37
N GLU A 36 9.97 -2.24 0.87
CA GLU A 36 10.91 -3.10 0.14
C GLU A 36 10.32 -3.65 -1.16
N THR A 37 9.03 -3.99 -1.14
CA THR A 37 8.32 -4.50 -2.32
C THR A 37 8.09 -3.41 -3.37
N LEU A 38 7.73 -2.20 -2.94
CA LEU A 38 7.42 -1.08 -3.83
C LEU A 38 8.68 -0.42 -4.42
N CYS A 39 9.80 -0.46 -3.70
CA CYS A 39 11.08 0.08 -4.14
C CYS A 39 12.18 -0.99 -4.02
N PRO A 40 12.27 -1.93 -4.98
CA PRO A 40 13.26 -3.00 -4.93
C PRO A 40 14.71 -2.51 -5.10
N ASP A 41 14.91 -1.30 -5.61
CA ASP A 41 16.21 -0.63 -5.68
C ASP A 41 16.14 0.74 -4.99
N SER A 42 16.32 0.74 -3.67
CA SER A 42 16.30 1.99 -2.89
C SER A 42 17.48 2.93 -3.15
N VAL A 43 18.48 2.49 -3.94
CA VAL A 43 19.69 3.27 -4.24
C VAL A 43 19.74 3.77 -5.68
N HIS A 44 18.65 3.63 -6.44
CA HIS A 44 18.59 4.10 -7.82
C HIS A 44 18.86 5.61 -7.92
N GLU A 45 19.58 6.03 -8.96
CA GLU A 45 19.79 7.46 -9.25
C GLU A 45 18.54 8.07 -9.90
N GLY A 46 18.11 9.24 -9.40
CA GLY A 46 16.98 9.98 -9.97
C GLY A 46 15.61 9.62 -9.38
N HIS A 47 14.54 10.04 -10.06
CA HIS A 47 13.17 9.80 -9.60
C HIS A 47 12.77 8.33 -9.77
N CYS A 48 12.03 7.80 -8.80
CA CYS A 48 11.51 6.44 -8.85
C CYS A 48 10.66 6.24 -10.13
N PRO A 49 10.88 5.17 -10.92
CA PRO A 49 10.09 4.87 -12.11
C PRO A 49 8.58 4.73 -11.86
N THR A 50 8.20 4.35 -10.63
CA THR A 50 6.81 4.29 -10.17
C THR A 50 6.70 5.05 -8.86
N PRO A 51 6.50 6.38 -8.89
CA PRO A 51 6.44 7.19 -7.67
C PRO A 51 5.28 6.75 -6.77
N TRP A 52 5.53 6.65 -5.46
CA TRP A 52 4.55 6.23 -4.47
C TRP A 52 4.70 7.00 -3.16
N ALA A 53 3.64 6.97 -2.36
CA ALA A 53 3.64 7.45 -0.98
C ALA A 53 2.86 6.46 -0.11
N LEU A 54 3.35 6.22 1.11
CA LEU A 54 2.70 5.37 2.09
C LEU A 54 2.10 6.23 3.21
N HIS A 55 0.82 6.03 3.48
CA HIS A 55 0.11 6.67 4.59
C HIS A 55 -0.41 5.60 5.54
N VAL A 56 0.03 5.66 6.80
CA VAL A 56 -0.42 4.76 7.87
C VAL A 56 -1.31 5.56 8.82
N THR A 57 -2.50 5.05 9.08
CA THR A 57 -3.47 5.69 9.98
C THR A 57 -3.84 4.72 11.09
N ASP A 58 -3.71 5.15 12.35
CA ASP A 58 -4.24 4.38 13.49
C ASP A 58 -5.75 4.30 13.39
N GLY A 59 -6.29 3.09 13.31
CA GLY A 59 -7.73 2.84 13.24
C GLY A 59 -8.51 3.44 14.41
N ASN A 60 -7.89 3.62 15.59
CA ASN A 60 -8.54 4.24 16.74
C ASN A 60 -8.76 5.75 16.56
N SER A 61 -8.00 6.40 15.68
CA SER A 61 -8.20 7.81 15.32
C SER A 61 -9.40 8.04 14.40
N LEU A 62 -9.89 6.99 13.74
CA LEU A 62 -11.01 7.05 12.82
C LEU A 62 -12.36 7.11 13.55
N SER A 63 -13.39 7.62 12.86
CA SER A 63 -14.75 7.58 13.38
C SER A 63 -15.24 6.14 13.61
N LYS A 64 -16.17 5.93 14.55
CA LYS A 64 -16.74 4.58 14.80
C LYS A 64 -17.44 3.98 13.60
N ALA A 65 -18.07 4.81 12.76
CA ALA A 65 -18.71 4.36 11.53
C ALA A 65 -17.66 3.81 10.53
N GLU A 66 -16.53 4.50 10.39
CA GLU A 66 -15.44 4.09 9.52
C GLU A 66 -14.72 2.85 10.06
N GLN A 67 -14.45 2.79 11.37
CA GLN A 67 -13.91 1.59 12.01
C GLN A 67 -14.79 0.36 11.74
N ARG A 68 -16.12 0.51 11.79
CA ARG A 68 -17.06 -0.58 11.48
C ARG A 68 -16.96 -1.00 10.01
N ARG A 69 -17.03 -0.04 9.07
CA ARG A 69 -16.95 -0.30 7.64
C ARG A 69 -15.68 -1.08 7.27
N LEU A 70 -14.52 -0.64 7.76
CA LEU A 70 -13.24 -1.30 7.47
C LEU A 70 -13.18 -2.72 8.04
N ARG A 71 -13.79 -2.99 9.20
CA ARG A 71 -13.87 -4.35 9.75
C ARG A 71 -14.78 -5.26 8.91
N GLU A 72 -15.86 -4.72 8.37
CA GLU A 72 -16.74 -5.43 7.43
C GLU A 72 -15.97 -5.77 6.14
N GLU A 73 -15.25 -4.80 5.55
CA GLU A 73 -14.39 -5.04 4.37
C GLU A 73 -13.33 -6.14 4.61
N ILE A 74 -12.70 -6.15 5.80
CA ILE A 74 -11.74 -7.20 6.20
C ILE A 74 -12.44 -8.56 6.30
N ALA A 75 -13.64 -8.61 6.89
CA ALA A 75 -14.41 -9.84 7.02
C ALA A 75 -14.82 -10.39 5.65
N ASP A 76 -15.23 -9.52 4.72
CA ASP A 76 -15.62 -9.91 3.36
C ASP A 76 -14.43 -10.42 2.52
N THR A 77 -13.21 -9.93 2.81
CA THR A 77 -11.99 -10.36 2.10
C THR A 77 -11.44 -11.69 2.62
N ASN A 78 -11.64 -12.00 3.91
CA ASN A 78 -11.02 -13.16 4.58
C ASN A 78 -12.02 -14.23 5.07
N GLY A 79 -13.32 -14.04 4.81
CA GLY A 79 -14.40 -14.98 5.15
C GLY A 79 -14.71 -15.95 4.02
#